data_AF-A0A6A6D9G4-F1
#
_entry.id   AF-A0A6A6D9G4-F1
#
_cell.length_a   1.000
_cell.length_b   1.000
_cell.length_c   1.000
_cell.angle_alpha   90.00
_cell.angle_beta   90.00
_cell.angle_gamma   90.00
#
_symmetry.space_group_name_H-M   'P 1'
#
loop_
_entity.id
_entity.type
_entity.pdbx_description
1 polymer ?
#
loop_
_entity_poly.entity_id
_entity_poly.type
_entity_poly.pdbx_seq_one_letter_code
_entity_poly.pdbx_strand_id
1 'polypeptide(L)'
;MFAQRVLYRSTQRLGLARTAIRRRMYSSEAPKQFTGAEDNEFNRERARIKAHAAESGETWRKLSLYVAIPALIIAGVNAKLRWDAHWEHVAHGPALEDKPEYAYQNIRTKNFWWGDGDKTLFWNDKVNYHKKDE
;
A
#
# COMPACT_ATOMS: atom_id res chain seq x y z
N MET A 1 46.89 -63.24 32.06
CA MET A 1 46.15 -62.31 32.93
C MET A 1 46.07 -60.94 32.26
N PHE A 2 45.01 -60.68 31.49
CA PHE A 2 44.67 -59.40 30.83
C PHE A 2 43.15 -59.49 30.50
N ALA A 3 42.30 -58.46 30.46
CA ALA A 3 42.50 -57.02 30.34
C ALA A 3 41.33 -56.21 30.97
N GLN A 4 41.70 -55.09 31.57
CA GLN A 4 41.21 -53.72 31.39
C GLN A 4 39.77 -53.46 30.87
N ARG A 5 38.98 -52.80 31.73
CA ARG A 5 37.69 -52.17 31.45
C ARG A 5 37.88 -50.92 30.58
N VAL A 6 37.07 -50.75 29.53
CA VAL A 6 36.74 -49.43 28.96
C VAL A 6 35.26 -49.42 28.60
N LEU A 7 34.47 -48.66 29.37
CA LEU A 7 33.07 -48.36 29.08
C LEU A 7 33.00 -47.25 28.04
N TYR A 8 32.53 -47.57 26.84
CA TYR A 8 32.27 -46.60 25.79
C TYR A 8 30.93 -45.92 26.09
N ARG A 9 30.94 -44.70 26.64
CA ARG A 9 29.74 -43.85 26.74
C ARG A 9 29.47 -43.22 25.39
N SER A 10 28.49 -43.74 24.65
CA SER A 10 27.93 -43.10 23.46
C SER A 10 26.97 -41.99 23.89
N THR A 11 27.40 -40.74 23.79
CA THR A 11 26.49 -39.59 23.89
C THR A 11 25.73 -39.44 22.56
N GLN A 12 24.45 -39.79 22.53
CA GLN A 12 23.56 -39.41 21.43
C GLN A 12 23.35 -37.90 21.47
N ARG A 13 24.05 -37.16 20.60
CA ARG A 13 23.73 -35.75 20.34
C ARG A 13 22.41 -35.72 19.58
N LEU A 14 21.31 -35.37 20.26
CA LEU A 14 20.06 -34.98 19.61
C LEU A 14 20.34 -33.74 18.74
N GLY A 15 20.48 -33.94 17.44
CA GLY A 15 20.42 -32.85 16.49
C GLY A 15 19.01 -32.29 16.51
N LEU A 16 18.85 -31.02 16.90
CA LEU A 16 17.62 -30.26 16.69
C LEU A 16 17.40 -30.13 15.18
N ALA A 17 16.67 -31.09 14.61
CA ALA A 17 16.12 -30.96 13.26
C ALA A 17 15.22 -29.73 13.28
N ARG A 18 15.67 -28.65 12.63
CA ARG A 18 14.87 -27.45 12.38
C ARG A 18 13.63 -27.91 11.62
N THR A 19 12.51 -28.05 12.31
CA THR A 19 11.22 -28.33 11.69
C THR A 19 10.94 -27.17 10.75
N ALA A 20 11.03 -27.43 9.45
CA ALA A 20 10.61 -26.48 8.44
C ALA A 20 9.16 -26.10 8.76
N ILE A 21 8.90 -24.81 8.95
CA ILE A 21 7.55 -24.27 9.14
C ILE A 21 6.76 -24.62 7.88
N ARG A 22 6.03 -25.74 7.90
CA ARG A 22 5.01 -26.05 6.91
C ARG A 22 3.89 -25.04 7.14
N ARG A 23 3.88 -23.94 6.38
CA ARG A 23 2.69 -23.11 6.21
C ARG A 23 1.60 -24.02 5.62
N ARG A 24 0.67 -24.48 6.45
CA ARG A 24 -0.59 -25.05 5.96
C ARG A 24 -1.34 -23.93 5.26
N MET A 25 -1.49 -24.03 3.94
CA MET A 25 -2.48 -23.24 3.24
C MET A 25 -3.85 -23.79 3.61
N TYR A 26 -4.52 -23.12 4.56
CA TYR A 26 -5.86 -23.47 5.04
C TYR A 26 -6.99 -23.12 4.04
N SER A 27 -6.67 -22.67 2.83
CA SER A 27 -7.65 -22.03 1.93
C SER A 27 -8.21 -22.92 0.81
N SER A 28 -7.83 -24.19 0.71
CA SER A 28 -8.44 -25.11 -0.25
C SER A 28 -9.18 -26.23 0.48
N GLU A 29 -10.35 -25.92 1.05
CA GLU A 29 -11.34 -26.97 1.29
C GLU A 29 -11.68 -27.58 -0.07
N ALA A 30 -11.59 -28.92 -0.18
CA ALA A 30 -12.08 -29.64 -1.35
C ALA A 30 -13.55 -29.28 -1.62
N PRO A 31 -14.00 -29.27 -2.90
CA PRO A 31 -15.39 -28.95 -3.22
C PRO A 31 -16.32 -29.86 -2.39
N LYS A 32 -17.11 -29.25 -1.50
CA LYS A 32 -18.06 -29.99 -0.67
C LYS A 32 -19.14 -30.55 -1.59
N GLN A 33 -19.10 -31.86 -1.80
CA GLN A 33 -20.18 -32.56 -2.47
C GLN A 33 -21.23 -32.89 -1.41
N PHE A 34 -22.34 -32.16 -1.43
CA PHE A 34 -23.42 -32.36 -0.47
C PHE A 34 -24.11 -33.70 -0.73
N THR A 35 -24.35 -34.48 0.32
CA THR A 35 -25.08 -35.75 0.24
C THR A 35 -26.08 -35.86 1.39
N GLY A 36 -27.29 -36.36 1.13
CA GLY A 36 -28.30 -36.57 2.17
C GLY A 36 -28.90 -35.25 2.69
N ALA A 37 -29.07 -35.12 4.01
CA ALA A 37 -29.70 -33.95 4.65
C ALA A 37 -28.93 -32.62 4.48
N GLU A 38 -27.67 -32.68 4.04
CA GLU A 38 -26.86 -31.50 3.73
C GLU A 38 -27.15 -30.93 2.33
N ASP A 39 -27.77 -31.70 1.42
CA ASP A 39 -28.17 -31.22 0.09
C ASP A 39 -29.52 -30.51 0.17
N ASN A 40 -29.52 -29.36 0.84
CA ASN A 40 -30.66 -28.45 0.89
C ASN A 40 -30.39 -27.22 0.01
N GLU A 41 -31.46 -26.53 -0.39
CA GLU A 41 -31.35 -25.37 -1.29
C GLU A 41 -30.44 -24.26 -0.73
N PHE A 42 -30.45 -24.05 0.60
CA PHE A 42 -29.59 -23.08 1.26
C PHE A 42 -28.08 -23.40 1.10
N ASN A 43 -27.68 -24.65 1.31
CA ASN A 43 -26.29 -25.09 1.17
C ASN A 43 -25.84 -25.05 -0.29
N ARG A 44 -26.74 -25.39 -1.23
CA ARG A 44 -26.50 -25.27 -2.68
C ARG A 44 -26.28 -23.83 -3.10
N GLU A 45 -27.12 -22.91 -2.63
CA GLU A 45 -26.98 -21.48 -2.91
C GLU A 45 -25.64 -20.94 -2.38
N ARG A 46 -25.27 -21.28 -1.13
CA ARG A 46 -23.98 -20.88 -0.56
C ARG A 46 -22.79 -21.40 -1.36
N ALA A 47 -22.85 -22.63 -1.86
CA ALA A 47 -21.80 -23.17 -2.71
C ALA A 47 -21.72 -22.43 -4.06
N ARG A 48 -22.86 -22.09 -4.67
CA ARG A 48 -22.91 -21.25 -5.89
C ARG A 48 -22.30 -19.88 -5.64
N ILE A 49 -22.67 -19.22 -4.54
CA ILE A 49 -22.11 -17.92 -4.15
C ILE A 49 -20.60 -18.02 -3.93
N LYS A 50 -20.12 -19.06 -3.24
CA LYS A 50 -18.68 -19.28 -3.01
C LYS A 50 -17.92 -19.47 -4.34
N ALA A 51 -18.48 -20.24 -5.27
CA ALA A 51 -17.88 -20.45 -6.59
C ALA A 51 -17.86 -19.15 -7.41
N HIS A 52 -18.98 -18.42 -7.48
CA HIS A 52 -19.08 -17.14 -8.18
C HIS A 52 -18.13 -16.09 -7.59
N ALA A 53 -18.01 -16.02 -6.25
CA ALA A 53 -17.09 -15.12 -5.58
C ALA A 53 -15.62 -15.44 -5.88
N ALA A 54 -15.26 -16.73 -6.00
CA ALA A 54 -13.90 -17.14 -6.38
C ALA A 54 -13.57 -16.71 -7.82
N GLU A 55 -14.49 -16.90 -8.76
CA GLU A 55 -14.32 -16.48 -10.16
C GLU A 55 -14.28 -14.95 -10.31
N SER A 56 -15.20 -14.26 -9.62
CA SER A 56 -15.22 -12.79 -9.57
C SER A 56 -13.94 -12.23 -8.97
N GLY A 57 -13.46 -12.82 -7.87
CA GLY A 57 -12.21 -12.42 -7.22
C GLY A 57 -11.00 -12.59 -8.13
N GLU A 58 -10.92 -13.71 -8.85
CA GLU A 58 -9.87 -13.93 -9.85
C GLU A 58 -9.94 -12.91 -11.00
N THR A 59 -11.14 -12.58 -11.45
CA THR A 59 -11.37 -11.58 -12.51
C THR A 59 -10.87 -10.20 -12.09
N TRP A 60 -11.25 -9.74 -10.89
CA TRP A 60 -10.78 -8.46 -10.35
C TRP A 60 -9.28 -8.45 -10.08
N ARG A 61 -8.71 -9.56 -9.59
CA ARG A 61 -7.25 -9.69 -9.44
C ARG A 61 -6.54 -9.48 -10.77
N LYS A 62 -7.01 -10.11 -11.84
CA LYS A 62 -6.44 -9.96 -13.19
C LYS A 62 -6.59 -8.52 -13.68
N LEU A 63 -7.76 -7.90 -13.55
CA LEU A 63 -7.95 -6.51 -13.96
C LEU A 63 -7.05 -5.54 -13.19
N SER A 64 -6.91 -5.69 -11.88
CA SER A 64 -6.00 -4.86 -11.08
C SER A 64 -4.54 -5.02 -11.54
N LEU A 65 -4.10 -6.25 -11.79
CA LEU A 65 -2.70 -6.51 -12.17
C LEU A 65 -2.39 -6.13 -13.62
N TYR A 66 -3.30 -6.42 -14.56
CA TYR A 66 -3.03 -6.31 -15.99
C TYR A 66 -3.60 -5.05 -16.63
N VAL A 67 -4.50 -4.33 -15.96
CA VAL A 67 -5.07 -3.08 -16.47
C VAL A 67 -4.67 -1.92 -15.57
N ALA A 68 -4.98 -1.99 -14.27
CA ALA A 68 -4.76 -0.85 -13.38
C ALA A 68 -3.27 -0.53 -13.21
N ILE A 69 -2.40 -1.53 -13.01
CA ILE A 69 -0.95 -1.29 -12.88
C ILE A 69 -0.36 -0.66 -14.15
N PRO A 70 -0.55 -1.20 -15.38
CA PRO A 70 -0.06 -0.55 -16.58
C PRO A 70 -0.62 0.86 -16.80
N ALA A 71 -1.91 1.08 -16.52
CA ALA A 71 -2.52 2.41 -16.62
C ALA A 71 -1.88 3.42 -15.66
N LEU A 72 -1.60 3.01 -14.42
CA LEU A 72 -0.90 3.83 -13.43
C LEU A 72 0.54 4.14 -13.83
N ILE A 73 1.25 3.19 -14.47
CA ILE A 73 2.60 3.44 -14.99
C ILE A 73 2.56 4.52 -16.07
N ILE A 74 1.66 4.39 -17.05
CA ILE A 74 1.51 5.37 -18.13
C ILE A 74 1.14 6.75 -17.57
N ALA A 75 0.15 6.80 -16.66
CA ALA A 75 -0.26 8.04 -15.99
C ALA A 75 0.89 8.64 -15.16
N GLY A 76 1.67 7.81 -14.48
CA GLY A 76 2.83 8.24 -13.68
C GLY A 76 3.94 8.85 -14.51
N VAL A 77 4.29 8.23 -15.65
CA VAL A 77 5.25 8.81 -16.61
C VAL A 77 4.72 10.13 -17.15
N ASN A 78 3.45 10.18 -17.52
CA ASN A 78 2.82 11.38 -18.05
C ASN A 78 2.77 12.53 -17.03
N ALA A 79 2.51 12.22 -15.76
CA ALA A 79 2.56 13.17 -14.65
C ALA A 79 4.00 13.68 -14.41
N LYS A 80 5.00 12.78 -14.47
CA LYS A 80 6.41 13.16 -14.32
C LYS A 80 6.88 14.15 -15.39
N LEU A 81 6.52 13.91 -16.65
CA LEU A 81 6.85 14.82 -17.75
C LEU A 81 6.24 16.21 -17.54
N ARG A 82 4.98 16.28 -17.10
CA ARG A 82 4.31 17.55 -16.78
C ARG A 82 4.90 18.23 -15.55
N TRP A 83 5.28 17.46 -14.54
CA TRP A 83 5.95 17.96 -13.35
C TRP A 83 7.26 18.65 -13.71
N ASP A 84 8.11 18.00 -14.51
CA ASP A 84 9.39 18.57 -14.94
C ASP A 84 9.19 19.86 -15.75
N ALA A 85 8.28 19.84 -16.72
CA ALA A 85 7.95 21.02 -17.52
C ALA A 85 7.37 22.17 -16.66
N HIS A 86 6.57 21.85 -15.64
CA HIS A 86 6.04 22.86 -14.73
C HIS A 86 7.16 23.55 -13.95
N TRP A 87 8.12 22.79 -13.42
CA TRP A 87 9.24 23.36 -12.67
C TRP A 87 10.23 24.14 -13.54
N GLU A 88 10.45 23.69 -14.78
CA GLU A 88 11.21 24.46 -15.77
C GLU A 88 10.53 25.81 -16.05
N HIS A 89 9.21 25.83 -16.29
CA HIS A 89 8.46 27.07 -16.47
C HIS A 89 8.51 27.98 -15.23
N VAL A 90 8.39 27.41 -14.03
CA VAL A 90 8.49 28.17 -12.77
C VAL A 90 9.88 28.79 -12.60
N ALA A 91 10.95 28.10 -12.99
CA ALA A 91 12.32 28.60 -12.90
C ALA A 91 12.60 29.80 -13.82
N HIS A 92 11.84 29.92 -14.93
CA HIS A 92 11.90 31.09 -15.81
C HIS A 92 11.01 32.26 -15.38
N GLY A 93 10.16 32.07 -14.37
CA GLY A 93 9.27 33.11 -13.86
C GLY A 93 10.01 34.18 -13.04
N PRO A 94 9.39 35.36 -12.85
CA PRO A 94 9.93 36.38 -11.94
C PRO A 94 10.00 35.85 -10.50
N ALA A 95 10.88 36.44 -9.68
CA ALA A 95 10.97 36.12 -8.26
C ALA A 95 9.60 36.32 -7.60
N LEU A 96 9.30 35.54 -6.56
CA LEU A 96 7.99 35.59 -5.88
C LEU A 96 7.70 36.98 -5.30
N GLU A 97 8.73 37.65 -4.80
CA GLU A 97 8.66 39.00 -4.26
C GLU A 97 8.31 40.05 -5.33
N ASP A 98 8.67 39.80 -6.59
CA ASP A 98 8.38 40.71 -7.70
C ASP A 98 6.94 40.55 -8.23
N LYS A 99 6.26 39.44 -7.89
CA LYS A 99 4.90 39.19 -8.38
C LYS A 99 3.91 40.14 -7.70
N PRO A 100 3.01 40.80 -8.45
CA PRO A 100 2.00 41.67 -7.85
C PRO A 100 1.04 40.85 -7.01
N GLU A 101 0.83 41.28 -5.77
CA GLU A 101 -0.23 40.74 -4.91
C GLU A 101 -1.43 41.68 -4.98
N TYR A 102 -2.58 41.14 -5.33
CA TYR A 102 -3.81 41.91 -5.42
C TYR A 102 -4.58 41.84 -4.11
N ALA A 103 -5.40 42.85 -3.80
CA ALA A 103 -6.15 42.96 -2.54
C ALA A 103 -7.09 41.77 -2.24
N TYR A 104 -7.45 40.97 -3.25
CA TYR A 104 -8.27 39.77 -3.06
C TYR A 104 -7.45 38.51 -2.76
N GLN A 105 -6.12 38.57 -2.88
CA GLN A 105 -5.21 37.48 -2.55
C GLN A 105 -4.79 37.56 -1.08
N ASN A 106 -4.48 36.42 -0.48
CA ASN A 106 -4.05 36.27 0.91
C ASN A 106 -4.83 37.09 1.96
N ILE A 107 -6.13 37.33 1.75
CA ILE A 107 -6.96 38.04 2.73
C ILE A 107 -6.90 37.33 4.10
N ARG A 108 -6.69 38.11 5.16
CA ARG A 108 -6.77 37.68 6.56
C ARG A 108 -7.70 38.62 7.33
N THR A 109 -8.95 38.21 7.53
CA THR A 109 -9.88 38.95 8.40
C THR A 109 -9.62 38.69 9.88
N LYS A 110 -9.15 37.48 10.19
CA LYS A 110 -8.64 37.07 11.50
C LYS A 110 -7.45 36.15 11.26
N ASN A 111 -6.39 36.35 12.05
CA ASN A 111 -5.22 35.49 12.00
C ASN A 111 -5.57 34.05 12.37
N PHE A 112 -4.84 33.11 11.79
CA PHE A 112 -4.90 31.72 12.21
C PHE A 112 -4.47 31.59 13.68
N TRP A 113 -5.02 30.60 14.38
CA TRP A 113 -4.76 30.41 15.81
C TRP A 113 -3.48 29.59 16.09
N TRP A 114 -2.71 29.26 15.05
CA TRP A 114 -1.48 28.48 15.13
C TRP A 114 -0.34 29.19 14.40
N GLY A 115 0.90 28.75 14.69
CA GLY A 115 2.10 29.25 14.02
C GLY A 115 2.27 30.75 14.21
N ASP A 116 2.54 31.44 13.11
CA ASP A 116 2.67 32.90 13.02
C ASP A 116 1.32 33.62 12.79
N GLY A 117 0.23 32.86 12.69
CA GLY A 117 -1.11 33.36 12.43
C GLY A 117 -1.39 33.74 10.97
N ASP A 118 -0.44 33.53 10.06
CA ASP A 118 -0.54 33.98 8.68
C ASP A 118 -0.48 32.83 7.66
N LYS A 119 0.37 31.83 7.95
CA LYS A 119 0.58 30.68 7.06
C LYS A 119 -0.49 29.61 7.24
N THR A 120 -1.01 29.12 6.11
CA THR A 120 -1.95 27.99 6.06
C THR A 120 -1.25 26.66 6.39
N LEU A 121 -2.01 25.60 6.64
CA LEU A 121 -1.46 24.26 6.94
C LEU A 121 -0.58 23.71 5.82
N PHE A 122 -0.88 24.04 4.57
CA PHE A 122 -0.13 23.62 3.39
C PHE A 122 0.65 24.79 2.76
N TRP A 123 1.10 25.73 3.59
CA TRP A 123 1.92 26.84 3.13
C TRP A 123 3.34 26.37 2.77
N ASN A 124 3.83 26.79 1.60
CA ASN A 124 5.18 26.51 1.16
C ASN A 124 5.86 27.82 0.73
N ASP A 125 6.87 28.25 1.48
CA ASP A 125 7.62 29.49 1.25
C ASP A 125 8.31 29.55 -0.13
N LYS A 126 8.46 28.41 -0.83
CA LYS A 126 9.02 28.35 -2.18
C LYS A 126 8.05 28.72 -3.29
N VAL A 127 6.75 28.79 -3.01
CA VAL A 127 5.70 29.06 -4.01
C VAL A 127 4.65 30.05 -3.53
N ASN A 128 4.49 30.20 -2.22
CA ASN A 128 3.56 31.12 -1.60
C ASN A 128 4.35 32.26 -0.96
N TYR A 129 3.86 33.48 -1.18
CA TYR A 129 4.40 34.70 -0.60
C TYR A 129 3.22 35.58 -0.20
N HIS A 130 3.36 36.30 0.91
CA HIS A 130 2.37 37.29 1.37
C HIS A 130 3.08 38.63 1.60
N LYS A 131 2.80 39.58 0.73
CA LYS A 131 3.12 40.99 0.85
C LYS A 131 2.21 41.58 1.90
N LYS A 132 2.82 41.91 3.03
CA LYS A 132 2.17 42.76 4.02
C LYS A 132 2.34 44.19 3.54
N ASP A 133 1.25 44.90 3.39
CA ASP A 133 1.29 46.35 3.17
C ASP A 133 2.03 46.97 4.38
N GLU A 134 3.08 47.76 4.11
CA GLU A 134 3.75 48.56 5.15
C GLU A 134 2.83 49.62 5.74
#